data_AF-A0A7K4I776-F1
#
_entry.id   AF-A0A7K4I776-F1
#
_cell.length_a   1.000
_cell.length_b   1.000
_cell.length_c   1.000
_cell.angle_alpha   90.00
_cell.angle_beta   90.00
_cell.angle_gamma   90.00
#
_symmetry.space_group_name_H-M   'P 1'
#
loop_
_entity.id
_entity.type
_entity.pdbx_description
1 polymer ?
#
loop_
_entity_poly.entity_id
_entity_poly.type
_entity_poly.pdbx_seq_one_letter_code
_entity_poly.pdbx_strand_id
1 'polypeptide(L)' 'MKEKRVNNKSLFLCEMCGLGYLEKETAEKCEEWCKKTGTCSIEITKKAVYLPDPFQKTSK' A
#
# COMPACT_ATOMS: atom_id res chain seq x y z
N MET A 1 6.74 -6.40 -4.55
CA MET A 1 5.76 -5.37 -4.94
C MET A 1 5.08 -5.77 -6.24
N LYS A 2 3.83 -5.33 -6.46
CA LYS A 2 3.08 -5.64 -7.69
C LYS A 2 2.50 -4.40 -8.34
N GLU A 3 2.59 -4.28 -9.65
CA GLU A 3 1.94 -3.20 -10.41
C GLU A 3 0.48 -3.55 -10.72
N LYS A 4 -0.43 -2.58 -10.52
CA LYS A 4 -1.85 -2.70 -10.85
C LYS A 4 -2.32 -1.44 -11.57
N ARG A 5 -2.96 -1.61 -12.72
CA ARG A 5 -3.62 -0.49 -13.41
C ARG A 5 -5.04 -0.29 -12.86
N VAL A 6 -5.34 0.90 -12.36
CA VAL A 6 -6.65 1.31 -11.84
C VAL A 6 -6.99 2.68 -12.44
N ASN A 7 -8.15 2.84 -13.06
CA ASN A 7 -8.58 4.11 -13.70
C ASN A 7 -7.49 4.76 -14.57
N ASN A 8 -6.88 3.97 -15.47
CA ASN A 8 -5.79 4.41 -16.37
C ASN A 8 -4.50 4.89 -15.66
N LYS A 9 -4.36 4.67 -14.35
CA LYS A 9 -3.12 4.93 -13.61
C LYS A 9 -2.45 3.62 -13.23
N SER A 10 -1.13 3.55 -13.41
CA SER A 10 -0.32 2.46 -12.85
C SER A 10 -0.07 2.75 -11.38
N LEU A 11 -0.49 1.82 -10.52
CA LEU A 11 -0.25 1.85 -9.08
C LEU A 11 0.71 0.73 -8.71
N PHE A 12 1.53 1.00 -7.70
CA PHE A 12 2.46 0.04 -7.11
C PHE A 12 1.88 -0.42 -5.78
N LEU A 13 1.55 -1.71 -5.70
CA LEU A 13 0.97 -2.35 -4.53
C LEU A 13 2.06 -3.00 -3.68
N CYS A 14 1.98 -2.79 -2.38
CA CYS A 14 2.72 -3.58 -1.40
C CYS A 14 2.10 -4.98 -1.33
N GLU A 15 2.91 -6.03 -1.48
CA GLU A 15 2.40 -7.42 -1.44
C GLU A 15 2.05 -7.89 -0.01
N MET A 16 2.59 -7.22 1.01
CA MET A 16 2.36 -7.58 2.42
C MET A 16 1.02 -7.06 2.94
N CYS A 17 0.70 -5.78 2.66
CA CYS A 17 -0.50 -5.13 3.17
C CYS A 17 -1.53 -4.81 2.09
N GLY A 18 -1.18 -4.90 0.82
CA GLY A 18 -2.07 -4.64 -0.32
C GLY A 18 -2.35 -3.14 -0.60
N LEU A 19 -1.77 -2.23 0.17
CA LEU A 19 -1.87 -0.78 -0.08
C LEU A 19 -1.22 -0.43 -1.41
N GLY A 20 -1.84 0.51 -2.14
CA GLY A 20 -1.35 0.96 -3.44
C GLY A 20 -0.95 2.43 -3.48
N TYR A 21 0.16 2.70 -4.17
CA TYR A 21 0.81 4.00 -4.25
C TYR A 21 1.04 4.40 -5.72
N LEU A 22 1.08 5.70 -6.01
CA LEU A 22 1.46 6.21 -7.33
C LEU A 22 2.97 6.12 -7.57
N GLU A 23 3.75 6.31 -6.52
CA GLU A 23 5.20 6.31 -6.57
C GLU A 23 5.74 4.94 -6.20
N LYS A 24 6.60 4.39 -7.07
CA LYS A 24 7.28 3.12 -6.83
C LYS A 24 8.10 3.14 -5.55
N GLU A 25 8.86 4.22 -5.31
CA GLU A 25 9.69 4.36 -4.12
C GLU A 25 8.86 4.27 -2.82
N THR A 26 7.66 4.86 -2.81
CA THR A 26 6.75 4.78 -1.65
C THR A 26 6.26 3.35 -1.43
N ALA A 27 5.94 2.62 -2.50
CA ALA A 27 5.57 1.21 -2.41
C ALA A 27 6.72 0.32 -1.94
N GLU A 28 7.94 0.56 -2.43
CA GLU A 28 9.15 -0.15 -2.00
C GLU A 28 9.41 0.09 -0.51
N LYS A 29 9.39 1.34 -0.05
CA LYS A 29 9.50 1.70 1.37
C LYS A 29 8.40 1.04 2.22
N CYS A 30 7.17 1.00 1.72
CA CYS A 30 6.07 0.32 2.39
C CYS A 30 6.37 -1.17 2.60
N GLU A 31 6.89 -1.83 1.56
CA GLU A 31 7.14 -3.26 1.58
C GLU A 31 8.35 -3.62 2.45
N GLU A 32 9.43 -2.84 2.38
CA GLU A 32 10.57 -2.98 3.27
C GLU A 32 10.15 -2.79 4.74
N TRP A 33 9.34 -1.77 5.04
CA TRP A 33 8.84 -1.54 6.39
C TRP A 33 7.96 -2.68 6.89
N CYS A 34 7.03 -3.17 6.06
CA CYS A 34 6.17 -4.30 6.41
C CYS A 34 6.99 -5.57 6.64
N LYS A 35 8.01 -5.84 5.82
CA LYS A 35 8.92 -7.00 6.01
C LYS A 35 9.74 -6.89 7.29
N LYS A 36 10.21 -5.68 7.63
CA LYS A 36 11.05 -5.45 8.80
C LYS A 36 10.29 -5.47 10.13
N THR A 37 9.09 -4.88 10.16
CA THR A 37 8.33 -4.66 11.41
C THR A 37 7.11 -5.56 11.55
N GLY A 38 6.63 -6.17 10.47
CA GLY A 38 5.36 -6.91 10.45
C GLY A 38 4.11 -6.02 10.50
N THR A 39 4.26 -4.69 10.46
CA THR A 39 3.16 -3.72 10.58
C THR A 39 3.25 -2.64 9.50
N CYS A 40 2.17 -1.90 9.25
CA CYS A 40 2.18 -0.76 8.32
C CYS A 40 2.66 0.52 9.02
N SER A 41 3.52 1.30 8.37
CA SER A 41 3.87 2.64 8.84
C SER A 41 2.74 3.62 8.56
N ILE A 42 2.33 4.38 9.57
CA ILE A 42 1.25 5.39 9.46
C ILE A 42 1.62 6.47 8.44
N GLU A 43 2.88 6.91 8.40
CA GLU A 43 3.34 7.95 7.49
C GLU A 43 3.27 7.51 6.03
N ILE A 44 3.64 6.26 5.75
CA ILE A 44 3.57 5.68 4.40
C ILE A 44 2.11 5.43 4.02
N THR A 45 1.32 4.88 4.94
CA THR A 45 -0.11 4.56 4.72
C THR A 45 -0.92 5.79 4.31
N LYS A 46 -0.61 6.97 4.86
CA LYS A 46 -1.27 8.24 4.47
C LYS A 46 -1.10 8.61 2.99
N LYS A 47 -0.07 8.08 2.32
CA LYS A 47 0.17 8.30 0.88
C LYS A 47 -0.55 7.28 -0.02
N ALA A 48 -1.21 6.29 0.56
CA ALA A 48 -1.89 5.26 -0.21
C ALA A 48 -3.07 5.86 -0.98
N VAL A 49 -3.09 5.64 -2.30
CA VAL A 49 -4.19 6.04 -3.19
C VAL A 49 -5.13 4.88 -3.50
N TYR A 50 -4.77 3.68 -3.07
CA TYR A 50 -5.59 2.48 -3.16
C TYR A 50 -5.53 1.72 -1.84
N LEU A 51 -6.70 1.39 -1.31
CA LEU A 51 -6.87 0.60 -0.10
C LEU A 51 -7.47 -0.75 -0.49
N PRO A 52 -6.89 -1.89 -0.05
CA PRO A 52 -7.49 -3.19 -0.29
C PRO A 52 -8.66 -3.43 0.67
N ASP A 53 -9.62 -4.26 0.24
CA ASP A 53 -10.90 -4.54 0.89
C ASP A 53 -10.87 -4.78 2.42
N PRO A 54 -9.91 -5.54 3.00
CA PRO A 54 -9.91 -5.77 4.46
C PRO A 54 -9.64 -4.52 5.31
N PHE A 55 -9.20 -3.40 4.73
CA PHE A 55 -9.00 -2.13 5.44
C PHE A 55 -10.27 -1.26 5.51
N GLN A 56 -11.36 -1.64 4.85
CA GLN A 56 -12.62 -0.88 4.90
C GLN A 56 -13.49 -1.20 6.14
N LYS A 57 -13.02 -2.06 7.05
CA LYS A 57 -13.76 -2.43 8.28
C LYS A 57 -13.04 -1.99 9.56
N THR A 58 -13.03 -0.69 9.83
CA THR A 58 -12.91 -0.18 11.20
C THR A 58 -14.04 0.81 11.47
N SER A 59 -15.24 0.27 11.66
CA SER A 59 -16.27 0.89 12.51
C SER A 59 -17.38 -0.13 12.76
N LYS A 60 -17.21 -0.93 13.81
CA LYS A 60 -18.33 -1.40 14.64
C LYS A 60 -17.84 -1.67 16.04
#